data_AF-A0A835I1I2-F1
#
_entry.id   AF-A0A835I1I2-F1
#
_cell.length_a   1.000
_cell.length_b   1.000
_cell.length_c   1.000
_cell.angle_alpha   90.00
_cell.angle_beta   90.00
_cell.angle_gamma   90.00
#
_symmetry.space_group_name_H-M   'P 1'
#
loop_
_entity.id
_entity.type
_entity.pdbx_description
1 polymer ?
#
loop_
_entity_poly.entity_id
_entity_poly.type
_entity_poly.pdbx_seq_one_letter_code
_entity_poly.pdbx_strand_id
1 'polypeptide(L)'
;MALLSTCVKEGGMAFAKAHGSDVIRMGSIGVRLLADVGGGTGMLIREIVKVHPHVHGINFDLPHVVATTPDECTGVAHVGGDMLVEIPLADAIIIKVRRI
;
A
#
# COMPACT_ATOMS: atom_id res chain seq x y z
N MET A 1 7.19 -21.26 8.91
CA MET A 1 6.51 -20.48 9.96
C MET A 1 6.28 -19.07 9.43
N ALA A 2 5.05 -18.75 9.03
CA ALA A 2 4.70 -17.38 8.64
C ALA A 2 4.46 -16.57 9.93
N LEU A 3 5.26 -15.52 10.18
CA LEU A 3 4.93 -14.53 11.19
C LEU A 3 3.94 -13.55 10.56
N LEU A 4 2.69 -13.62 11.01
CA LEU A 4 1.59 -12.74 10.64
C LEU A 4 1.71 -11.38 11.37
N SER A 5 2.90 -10.73 11.38
CA SER A 5 3.24 -9.82 12.47
C SER A 5 2.90 -8.33 12.32
N THR A 6 2.30 -7.84 11.25
CA THR A 6 1.76 -6.45 11.25
C THR A 6 0.69 -6.27 10.19
N CYS A 7 -0.54 -6.71 10.50
CA CYS A 7 -1.72 -6.41 9.71
C CYS A 7 -2.37 -5.13 10.26
N VAL A 8 -2.24 -3.99 9.56
CA VAL A 8 -2.94 -2.74 9.91
C VAL A 8 -4.32 -2.75 9.24
N LYS A 9 -5.38 -2.99 10.00
CA LYS A 9 -6.79 -2.87 9.54
C LYS A 9 -7.30 -1.47 9.89
N GLU A 10 -7.55 -0.62 8.89
CA GLU A 10 -8.14 0.71 9.08
C GLU A 10 -9.29 0.93 8.10
N GLY A 11 -10.44 1.38 8.62
CA GLY A 11 -11.71 1.44 7.89
C GLY A 11 -12.40 2.80 7.90
N GLY A 12 -12.71 3.31 6.71
CA GLY A 12 -13.40 4.60 6.52
C GLY A 12 -12.56 5.79 7.00
N MET A 13 -12.85 7.02 6.58
CA MET A 13 -12.08 8.23 6.96
C MET A 13 -10.54 8.23 6.71
N ALA A 14 -9.92 7.11 6.29
CA ALA A 14 -8.48 6.93 6.03
C ALA A 14 -7.91 7.87 4.95
N PHE A 15 -8.83 8.53 4.25
CA PHE A 15 -8.71 9.59 3.25
C PHE A 15 -8.52 11.00 3.82
N ALA A 16 -8.76 11.25 5.12
CA ALA A 16 -8.62 12.59 5.72
C ALA A 16 -7.22 12.87 6.28
N LYS A 17 -6.38 11.84 6.41
CA LYS A 17 -5.07 11.88 7.08
C LYS A 17 -3.87 11.88 6.14
N ALA A 18 -4.11 12.08 4.85
CA ALA A 18 -3.12 12.71 3.96
C ALA A 18 -2.79 14.16 4.39
N HIS A 19 -3.47 14.68 5.43
CA HIS A 19 -3.15 15.95 6.07
C HIS A 19 -3.05 15.95 7.61
N GLY A 20 -2.70 14.84 8.29
CA GLY A 20 -2.43 14.99 9.73
C GLY A 20 -1.98 13.76 10.50
N SER A 21 -0.68 13.64 10.73
CA SER A 21 -0.03 12.93 11.86
C SER A 21 0.02 11.40 11.90
N ASP A 22 -0.91 10.65 11.30
CA ASP A 22 -0.86 9.17 11.33
C ASP A 22 -0.80 8.53 9.93
N VAL A 23 0.14 9.01 9.10
CA VAL A 23 0.97 8.08 8.32
C VAL A 23 1.94 7.48 9.34
N ILE A 24 1.41 6.52 10.10
CA ILE A 24 1.91 6.01 11.37
C ILE A 24 3.41 5.68 11.28
N ARG A 25 4.26 6.54 11.84
CA ARG A 25 5.61 6.19 12.32
C ARG A 25 6.51 5.38 11.36
N MET A 26 6.35 5.46 10.03
CA MET A 26 7.23 4.79 9.06
C MET A 26 8.72 5.13 9.30
N GLY A 27 8.99 6.39 9.66
CA GLY A 27 10.32 6.86 10.06
C GLY A 27 10.88 6.25 11.35
N SER A 28 10.08 5.51 12.13
CA SER A 28 10.54 4.83 13.36
C SER A 28 10.67 3.30 13.23
N ILE A 29 10.14 2.70 12.15
CA ILE A 29 10.12 1.24 11.94
C ILE A 29 10.99 0.77 10.76
N GLY A 30 11.71 1.66 10.06
CA GLY A 30 12.71 1.25 9.06
C GLY A 30 12.12 0.51 7.86
N VAL A 31 10.85 0.77 7.53
CA VAL A 31 10.17 0.19 6.37
C VAL A 31 10.82 0.68 5.08
N ARG A 32 11.20 -0.26 4.21
CA ARG A 32 11.76 0.03 2.87
C ARG A 32 10.84 -0.42 1.75
N LEU A 33 9.99 -1.40 2.00
CA LEU A 33 9.02 -1.92 1.03
C LEU A 33 7.62 -1.97 1.64
N LEU A 34 6.67 -1.28 1.02
CA LEU A 34 5.29 -1.17 1.47
C LEU A 34 4.34 -1.65 0.37
N ALA A 35 3.43 -2.57 0.70
CA ALA A 35 2.37 -3.01 -0.20
C ALA A 35 1.03 -2.35 0.13
N ASP A 36 0.36 -1.79 -0.88
CA ASP A 36 -1.01 -1.29 -0.85
C ASP A 36 -1.91 -2.30 -1.55
N VAL A 37 -2.68 -3.06 -0.77
CA VAL A 37 -3.50 -4.18 -1.25
C VAL A 37 -4.94 -3.71 -1.48
N GLY A 38 -5.45 -3.95 -2.69
CA GLY A 38 -6.67 -3.32 -3.18
C GLY A 38 -6.47 -1.84 -3.47
N GLY A 39 -5.25 -1.46 -3.87
CA GLY A 39 -4.83 -0.07 -4.05
C GLY A 39 -5.39 0.60 -5.31
N GLY A 40 -6.11 -0.14 -6.17
CA GLY A 40 -6.70 0.37 -7.40
C GLY A 40 -5.64 0.88 -8.36
N THR A 41 -5.69 2.17 -8.69
CA THR A 41 -4.70 2.84 -9.53
C THR A 41 -3.41 3.22 -8.80
N GLY A 42 -3.27 2.91 -7.51
CA GLY A 42 -2.04 3.14 -6.73
C GLY A 42 -1.83 4.59 -6.28
N MET A 43 -2.89 5.40 -6.21
CA MET A 43 -2.81 6.81 -5.80
C MET A 43 -2.26 6.99 -4.38
N LEU A 44 -2.64 6.12 -3.45
CA LEU A 44 -2.18 6.19 -2.06
C LEU A 44 -0.68 5.91 -1.96
N ILE A 45 -0.25 4.75 -2.48
CA ILE A 45 1.17 4.36 -2.41
C ILE A 45 2.08 5.35 -3.14
N ARG A 46 1.61 5.94 -4.24
CA ARG A 46 2.32 7.02 -4.97
C ARG A 46 2.63 8.21 -4.07
N GLU A 47 1.64 8.70 -3.32
CA GLU A 47 1.85 9.86 -2.44
C GLU A 47 2.75 9.50 -1.26
N ILE A 48 2.69 8.26 -0.75
CA ILE A 48 3.59 7.79 0.31
C ILE A 48 5.05 7.79 -0.17
N VAL A 49 5.34 7.19 -1.33
CA VAL A 49 6.70 7.14 -1.91
C VAL A 49 7.22 8.55 -2.23
N LYS A 50 6.35 9.47 -2.66
CA LYS A 50 6.69 10.89 -2.87
C LYS A 50 7.19 11.57 -1.61
N VAL A 51 6.50 11.35 -0.48
CA VAL A 51 6.85 11.97 0.81
C VAL A 51 8.03 11.25 1.47
N HIS A 52 8.20 9.96 1.19
CA HIS A 52 9.26 9.12 1.74
C HIS A 52 10.05 8.42 0.62
N PRO A 53 10.96 9.10 -0.09
CA PRO A 53 11.67 8.54 -1.24
C PRO A 53 12.56 7.31 -0.94
N HIS A 54 12.79 7.00 0.34
CA HIS A 54 13.51 5.80 0.77
C HIS A 54 12.62 4.54 0.81
N VAL A 55 11.30 4.71 0.74
CA VAL A 55 10.31 3.65 0.68
C VAL A 55 10.00 3.32 -0.78
N HIS A 56 9.99 2.04 -1.12
CA HIS A 56 9.48 1.52 -2.37
C HIS A 56 8.06 0.99 -2.14
N GLY A 57 7.19 1.20 -3.13
CA GLY A 57 5.79 0.81 -3.10
C GLY A 57 5.49 -0.38 -4.00
N ILE A 58 4.57 -1.23 -3.55
CA ILE A 58 3.86 -2.19 -4.40
C ILE A 58 2.38 -1.80 -4.38
N ASN A 59 1.83 -1.40 -5.51
CA ASN A 59 0.39 -1.34 -5.70
C ASN A 59 -0.08 -2.74 -6.13
N PHE A 60 -0.89 -3.39 -5.31
CA PHE A 60 -1.39 -4.74 -5.57
C PHE A 60 -2.91 -4.73 -5.70
N ASP A 61 -3.41 -5.19 -6.84
CA ASP A 61 -4.83 -5.31 -7.11
C ASP A 61 -5.06 -6.43 -8.14
N LEU A 62 -6.31 -6.68 -8.53
CA LEU A 62 -6.62 -7.66 -9.56
C LEU A 62 -5.93 -7.28 -10.88
N PRO A 63 -5.49 -8.27 -11.69
CA PRO A 63 -4.75 -7.99 -12.93
C PRO A 63 -5.45 -7.02 -13.87
N HIS A 64 -6.78 -7.07 -13.97
CA HIS A 64 -7.56 -6.17 -14.81
C HIS A 64 -7.63 -4.73 -14.27
N VAL A 65 -7.51 -4.54 -12.96
CA VAL A 65 -7.45 -3.21 -12.33
C VAL A 65 -6.07 -2.61 -12.56
N VAL A 66 -5.01 -3.40 -12.32
CA VAL A 66 -3.63 -2.99 -12.56
C VAL A 66 -3.38 -2.64 -14.04
N ALA A 67 -4.00 -3.36 -14.99
CA ALA A 67 -3.88 -3.01 -16.41
C ALA A 67 -4.40 -1.60 -16.78
N THR A 68 -5.12 -0.92 -15.87
CA THR A 68 -5.62 0.45 -16.08
C THR A 68 -4.80 1.53 -15.37
N THR A 69 -3.74 1.15 -14.65
CA THR A 69 -2.87 2.13 -13.97
C THR A 69 -2.09 2.94 -15.01
N PRO A 70 -1.91 4.26 -14.80
CA PRO A 70 -1.04 5.07 -15.65
C PRO A 70 0.36 4.48 -15.71
N ASP A 71 0.96 4.52 -16.90
CA ASP A 71 2.31 4.01 -17.11
C ASP A 71 3.31 4.87 -16.30
N GLU A 72 3.83 4.24 -15.24
CA GLU A 72 5.02 4.63 -14.48
C GLU A 72 4.83 5.69 -13.37
N CYS A 73 4.97 5.22 -12.14
CA CYS A 73 5.27 6.04 -10.97
C CYS A 73 6.61 5.58 -10.39
N THR A 74 7.63 6.44 -10.43
CA THR A 74 8.96 6.12 -9.89
C THR A 74 8.85 5.63 -8.44
N GLY A 75 9.47 4.48 -8.15
CA GLY A 75 9.46 3.86 -6.83
C GLY A 75 8.18 3.08 -6.50
N VAL A 76 7.24 2.91 -7.44
CA VAL A 76 6.04 2.07 -7.29
C VAL A 76 6.00 0.99 -8.36
N ALA A 77 5.91 -0.27 -7.94
CA ALA A 77 5.62 -1.40 -8.82
C ALA A 77 4.12 -1.72 -8.81
N HIS A 78 3.55 -1.96 -9.98
CA HIS A 78 2.17 -2.40 -10.13
C HIS A 78 2.13 -3.92 -10.34
N VAL A 79 1.47 -4.65 -9.44
CA VAL A 79 1.46 -6.12 -9.42
C VAL A 79 0.02 -6.62 -9.40
N GLY A 80 -0.34 -7.39 -10.44
CA GLY A 80 -1.65 -8.03 -10.53
C GLY A 80 -1.69 -9.35 -9.77
N GLY A 81 -2.73 -9.57 -8.96
CA GLY A 81 -2.96 -10.85 -8.28
C GLY A 81 -4.24 -10.88 -7.45
N ASP A 82 -4.46 -11.96 -6.71
CA ASP A 82 -5.62 -12.12 -5.81
C ASP A 82 -5.13 -12.25 -4.36
N MET A 83 -5.48 -11.28 -3.52
CA MET A 83 -5.08 -11.23 -2.11
C MET A 83 -5.63 -12.39 -1.26
N LEU A 84 -6.67 -13.08 -1.73
CA LEU A 84 -7.22 -14.27 -1.08
C LEU A 84 -6.39 -15.52 -1.37
N VAL A 85 -5.56 -15.49 -2.41
CA VAL A 85 -4.63 -16.55 -2.79
C VAL A 85 -3.23 -16.24 -2.25
N GLU A 86 -2.70 -15.07 -2.58
CA GLU A 86 -1.35 -14.66 -2.19
C GLU A 86 -1.25 -13.13 -2.08
N ILE A 87 -0.43 -12.67 -1.15
CA ILE A 87 -0.16 -11.25 -0.91
C ILE A 87 1.34 -11.05 -1.12
N PRO A 88 1.78 -9.98 -1.82
CA PRO A 88 3.21 -9.73 -2.02
C PRO A 88 3.97 -9.60 -0.70
N LEU A 89 5.20 -10.12 -0.69
CA LEU A 89 6.11 -9.95 0.43
C LEU A 89 6.55 -8.49 0.53
N ALA A 90 6.31 -7.87 1.69
CA ALA A 90 6.69 -6.50 1.99
C ALA A 90 6.99 -6.35 3.49
N ASP A 91 7.70 -5.29 3.87
CA ASP A 91 7.98 -4.98 5.29
C ASP A 91 6.69 -4.57 6.02
N ALA A 92 5.76 -3.97 5.27
CA ALA A 92 4.44 -3.57 5.77
C ALA A 92 3.37 -3.69 4.67
N ILE A 93 2.12 -3.87 5.10
CA ILE A 93 0.95 -3.93 4.22
C ILE A 93 -0.10 -2.92 4.72
N ILE A 94 -0.72 -2.20 3.78
CA ILE A 94 -1.89 -1.34 4.02
C ILE A 94 -3.08 -1.91 3.24
N ILE A 95 -4.23 -1.99 3.92
CA ILE A 95 -5.53 -2.34 3.32
C ILE A 95 -6.54 -1.28 3.74
N LYS A 96 -7.20 -0.65 2.75
CA LYS A 96 -8.27 0.31 3.01
C LYS A 96 -9.61 -0.41 3.20
N VAL A 97 -10.14 -0.41 4.42
CA VAL A 97 -11.47 -0.94 4.71
C VAL A 97 -12.52 0.16 4.49
N ARG A 98 -13.71 -0.17 4.00
CA ARG A 98 -14.88 0.73 4.10
C ARG A 98 -15.73 0.27 5.27
N ARG A 99 -16.09 1.18 6.17
CA ARG A 99 -17.20 0.93 7.09
C ARG A 99 -18.49 1.04 6.29
N ILE A 100 -19.22 -0.06 6.26
CA ILE A 100 -20.61 -0.14 5.77
C ILE A 100 -21.56 0.24 6.88
#